data_AF-A0AAE1J6E0-F1
#
_entry.id   AF-A0AAE1J6E0-F1
#
_cell.length_a   1.000
_cell.length_b   1.000
_cell.length_c   1.000
_cell.angle_alpha   90.00
_cell.angle_beta   90.00
_cell.angle_gamma   90.00
#
_symmetry.space_group_name_H-M   'P 1'
#
loop_
_entity.id
_entity.type
_entity.pdbx_description
1 polymer ?
#
loop_
_entity_poly.entity_id
_entity_poly.type
_entity_poly.pdbx_seq_one_letter_code
_entity_poly.pdbx_strand_id
1 'polypeptide(L)' 'MLKLCETLEYPKNIPMAILHNIFVKGAQTMFELGPEDVEASQLYPDYNYTSVDALLHLFLANPPPPPKLAKFA' A
#
# COMPACT_ATOMS: atom_id res chain seq x y z
N MET A 1 -12.28 10.93 4.96
CA MET A 1 -10.85 11.29 4.89
C MET A 1 -10.58 12.61 4.18
N LEU A 2 -11.28 12.97 3.09
CA LEU A 2 -11.02 14.23 2.35
C LEU A 2 -10.95 15.47 3.25
N LYS A 3 -11.95 15.64 4.11
CA LYS A 3 -11.97 16.75 5.08
C LYS A 3 -10.69 16.81 5.93
N LEU A 4 -10.16 15.67 6.37
CA LEU A 4 -8.92 15.62 7.15
C LEU A 4 -7.69 15.97 6.31
N CYS A 5 -7.69 15.67 5.01
CA CYS A 5 -6.63 16.12 4.10
C CYS A 5 -6.60 17.66 3.97
N GLU A 6 -7.78 18.28 3.98
CA GLU A 6 -7.93 19.74 3.85
C GLU A 6 -7.68 20.49 5.17
N THR A 7 -8.04 19.88 6.31
CA THR A 7 -8.03 20.58 7.61
C THR A 7 -6.79 20.32 8.46
N LEU A 8 -6.04 19.23 8.23
CA LEU A 8 -4.83 18.95 9.00
C LEU A 8 -3.63 19.76 8.49
N GLU A 9 -2.79 20.22 9.42
CA GLU A 9 -1.54 20.90 9.08
C GLU A 9 -0.52 19.95 8.47
N TYR A 10 0.38 20.50 7.64
CA TYR A 10 1.52 19.74 7.11
C TYR A 10 2.47 19.30 8.24
N PRO A 11 3.02 18.06 8.23
CA PRO A 11 2.82 17.01 7.23
C PRO A 11 1.68 16.02 7.58
N LYS A 12 0.84 16.30 8.59
CA LYS A 12 -0.19 15.36 9.09
C LYS A 12 -1.31 15.12 8.08
N ASN A 13 -1.54 16.04 7.14
CA ASN A 13 -2.45 15.83 6.03
C ASN A 13 -1.97 14.80 5.00
N ILE A 14 -0.66 14.55 4.89
CA ILE A 14 -0.08 13.64 3.89
C ILE A 14 -0.55 12.18 4.10
N PRO A 15 -0.43 11.57 5.30
CA PRO A 15 -0.98 10.24 5.53
C PRO A 15 -2.46 10.13 5.18
N MET A 16 -3.26 11.15 5.49
CA MET A 16 -4.70 11.15 5.16
C MET A 16 -4.96 11.16 3.66
N ALA A 17 -4.17 11.91 2.90
CA ALA A 17 -4.26 11.93 1.44
C ALA A 17 -3.84 10.57 0.83
N ILE A 18 -2.77 9.95 1.35
CA ILE A 18 -2.31 8.63 0.93
C ILE A 18 -3.38 7.57 1.21
N LEU A 19 -3.92 7.54 2.44
CA LEU A 19 -4.96 6.58 2.83
C LEU A 19 -6.24 6.77 2.01
N HIS A 20 -6.64 8.02 1.73
CA HIS A 20 -7.76 8.28 0.84
C HIS A 20 -7.49 7.73 -0.57
N ASN A 21 -6.32 8.02 -1.13
CA ASN A 21 -5.96 7.59 -2.49
C ASN A 21 -5.99 6.06 -2.63
N ILE A 22 -5.41 5.35 -1.65
CA ILE A 22 -5.35 3.88 -1.67
C ILE A 22 -6.72 3.26 -1.36
N PHE A 23 -7.34 3.61 -0.23
CA PHE A 23 -8.48 2.86 0.31
C PHE A 23 -9.86 3.44 -0.03
N VAL A 24 -9.94 4.69 -0.52
CA VAL A 24 -11.21 5.31 -0.93
C VAL A 24 -11.31 5.40 -2.45
N LYS A 25 -10.27 5.89 -3.12
CA LYS A 25 -10.25 5.93 -4.59
C LYS A 25 -9.89 4.60 -5.23
N GLY A 26 -9.24 3.69 -4.49
CA GLY A 26 -8.77 2.41 -5.05
C GLY A 26 -7.65 2.62 -6.08
N ALA A 27 -6.82 3.65 -5.91
CA ALA A 27 -5.93 4.12 -6.98
C ALA A 27 -4.91 3.08 -7.48
N GLN A 28 -4.62 2.07 -6.68
CA GLN A 28 -3.70 0.98 -7.04
C GLN A 28 -4.29 0.02 -8.09
N THR A 29 -5.61 -0.06 -8.22
CA THR A 29 -6.29 -1.03 -9.10
C THR A 29 -7.42 -0.38 -9.92
N MET A 30 -7.50 0.95 -9.96
CA MET A 30 -8.57 1.67 -10.68
C MET A 30 -8.32 1.77 -12.19
N PHE A 31 -7.25 1.18 -12.69
CA PHE A 31 -6.82 1.23 -14.09
C PHE A 31 -6.41 -0.16 -14.57
N GLU A 32 -6.46 -0.35 -15.88
CA GLU A 32 -5.95 -1.54 -16.57
C GLU A 32 -4.53 -1.28 -17.09
N LEU A 33 -3.70 -2.32 -17.14
CA LEU A 33 -2.35 -2.24 -17.67
C LEU A 33 -2.37 -1.99 -19.19
N GLY A 34 -1.60 -1.00 -19.63
CA GLY A 34 -1.40 -0.68 -21.04
C GLY A 34 -0.37 -1.59 -21.73
N PRO A 35 -0.18 -1.44 -23.05
CA PRO A 35 0.74 -2.27 -23.84
C PRO A 35 2.21 -2.21 -23.39
N GLU A 36 2.61 -1.07 -22.80
CA GLU A 36 3.98 -0.83 -22.32
C GLU A 36 4.16 -1.12 -20.83
N ASP A 37 3.07 -1.45 -20.12
CA ASP A 37 3.12 -1.76 -18.70
C ASP A 37 3.47 -3.23 -18.48
N VAL A 38 4.24 -3.49 -17.42
CA VAL A 38 4.73 -4.84 -17.11
C VAL A 38 4.35 -5.20 -15.68
N GLU A 39 3.72 -6.36 -15.52
CA GLU A 39 3.39 -6.92 -14.22
C GLU A 39 4.57 -7.78 -13.72
N ALA A 40 5.08 -7.47 -12.53
CA ALA A 40 6.33 -8.05 -12.02
C ALA A 40 6.23 -9.55 -11.69
N SER A 41 5.06 -10.05 -11.30
CA SER A 41 4.86 -11.48 -11.04
C SER A 41 4.87 -12.33 -12.31
N GLN A 42 4.56 -11.74 -13.46
CA GLN A 42 4.65 -12.42 -14.76
C GLN A 42 6.08 -12.51 -15.31
N LEU A 43 7.03 -11.72 -14.78
CA LEU A 43 8.42 -11.72 -15.27
C LEU A 43 9.22 -12.95 -14.83
N TYR A 44 8.93 -13.49 -13.64
CA TYR A 44 9.66 -14.60 -13.06
C TYR A 44 8.65 -15.63 -12.53
N PRO A 45 8.08 -16.48 -13.39
CA PRO A 45 6.99 -17.39 -13.01
C PRO A 45 7.40 -18.44 -11.97
N ASP A 46 8.69 -18.73 -11.87
CA ASP A 46 9.24 -19.63 -10.85
C ASP A 46 9.38 -18.95 -9.47
N TYR A 47 9.25 -17.62 -9.41
CA TYR A 47 9.34 -16.86 -8.17
C TYR A 47 7.95 -16.55 -7.60
N ASN A 48 7.64 -17.19 -6.47
CA ASN A 48 6.37 -16.97 -5.77
C ASN A 48 6.49 -15.85 -4.73
N TYR A 49 5.81 -14.74 -4.97
CA TYR A 49 5.64 -13.70 -3.96
C TYR A 49 4.84 -14.21 -2.76
N THR A 50 5.14 -13.69 -1.57
CA THR A 50 4.37 -14.01 -0.36
C THR A 50 2.93 -13.55 -0.52
N SER A 51 1.99 -14.49 -0.43
CA SER A 51 0.56 -14.17 -0.47
C SER A 51 0.10 -13.43 0.79
N VAL A 52 -1.06 -12.77 0.72
CA VAL A 52 -1.67 -12.11 1.89
C VAL A 52 -1.95 -13.13 3.01
N ASP A 53 -2.42 -14.33 2.66
CA ASP A 53 -2.66 -15.40 3.63
C ASP A 53 -1.38 -15.81 4.37
N ALA A 54 -0.29 -16.05 3.63
CA ALA A 54 1.01 -16.39 4.22
C ALA A 54 1.56 -15.25 5.09
N LEU A 55 1.35 -13.99 4.68
CA LEU A 55 1.72 -12.81 5.47
C LEU A 55 0.96 -12.76 6.79
N LEU A 56 -0.35 -12.98 6.79
CA LEU A 56 -1.16 -12.98 8.02
C LEU A 56 -0.75 -14.12 8.96
N HIS A 57 -0.44 -15.30 8.42
CA HIS A 57 0.11 -16.41 9.20
C HIS A 57 1.45 -16.05 9.84
N LEU A 58 2.33 -15.32 9.14
CA LEU A 58 3.60 -14.87 9.70
C LEU A 58 3.39 -13.96 10.91
N PHE A 59 2.43 -13.05 10.87
CA PHE A 59 2.13 -12.16 12.00
C PHE A 59 1.64 -12.91 13.25
N LEU A 60 0.97 -14.05 13.07
CA LEU A 60 0.54 -14.93 14.17
C LEU A 60 1.70 -15.76 14.72
N ALA A 61 2.50 -16.34 13.83
CA ALA A 61 3.59 -17.26 14.21
C ALA A 61 4.81 -16.52 14.76
N ASN A 62 5.12 -15.35 14.21
CA ASN A 62 6.28 -14.52 14.55
C ASN A 62 5.86 -13.05 14.57
N PRO A 63 5.44 -12.51 15.73
CA PRO A 63 5.03 -11.12 15.84
C PRO A 63 6.10 -10.19 15.25
N PRO A 64 5.76 -9.33 14.27
CA PRO A 64 6.75 -8.50 13.61
C PRO A 64 7.33 -7.47 14.59
N PRO A 65 8.50 -6.87 14.25
CA PRO A 65 8.98 -5.73 15.00
C PRO A 65 7.93 -4.60 15.02
N PRO A 66 8.04 -3.65 15.96
CA PRO A 66 7.12 -2.51 16.03
C PRO A 66 6.93 -1.82 14.67
N PRO A 67 5.72 -1.34 14.36
CA PRO A 67 5.44 -0.68 13.10
C PRO A 67 6.43 0.44 12.82
N LYS A 68 6.94 0.49 11.58
CA LYS A 68 7.83 1.56 11.14
C LYS A 68 7.00 2.81 10.81
N LEU A 69 7.48 3.97 11.24
CA LEU A 69 6.88 5.26 10.91
C LEU A 69 7.55 5.82 9.65
N ALA A 70 6.75 6.08 8.63
CA ALA A 70 7.20 6.82 7.46
C ALA A 70 7.47 8.28 7.81
N LYS A 71 8.49 8.89 7.18
CA LYS A 71 8.81 10.32 7.33
C LYS A 71 8.29 11.08 6.11
N PHE A 72 7.58 12.17 6.37
CA PHE A 72 6.98 13.02 5.33
C PHE A 72 7.52 14.47 5.37
N ALA A 73 8.43 14.74 6.31
CA ALA A 73 9.23 15.95 6.50
C ALA A 73 10.45 15.59 7.35
#